data_AF-M7SEB2-F1
#
_entry.id   AF-M7SEB2-F1
#
_cell.length_a   1.000
_cell.length_b   1.000
_cell.length_c   1.000
_cell.angle_alpha   90.00
_cell.angle_beta   90.00
_cell.angle_gamma   90.00
#
_symmetry.space_group_name_H-M   'P 1'
#
loop_
_entity.id
_entity.type
_entity.pdbx_description
1 polymer ?
#
loop_
_entity_poly.entity_id
_entity_poly.type
_entity_poly.pdbx_seq_one_letter_code
_entity_poly.pdbx_strand_id
1 'polypeptide(L)'
;MHLNHRSDGNQPATSTTNPAKIKDAVTQPQCIWSSRKDGVKSVSIGDNGSVMISTQSGAVWRRIKRTKAKDTKITGSIDNRRKDFKFQRVPYITDIVAVRSSTFGAFAAIRKDCDVTREQIEVDDPTLWNDIAPLMPLDGFKARNSEDRENKDTWKFQNPEVLRSRVDALAYEILTCTDLAEDLRTHLRDWKYKNGSLDTVIRTASNPDIEIPIHPWILAARSPILRAGLQHFRESGSFEVPEVLAISQQDDSTVIEFGGGVDLITLVNIVVYMYMDRVVPAWSFTRQSPPLAYRYRAIRVELMRLASKLNMTKLEATVRTQSTPQRSMDKDFAKAIEDSDFFEDGDAILELDGEEVLVHSDMLCQRCPWFQGLFHGRSRGMWLEARRAQQDADRVNIDLKHMNPESFHYVLQYLYADVGEELFDDVVSENIDDFSELVMDVMGIANELMLDRLSQICQKILGRFGMLNSYI
;
A
#
# COMPACT_ATOMS: atom_id res chain seq x y z
N MET A 1 35.95 -24.02 42.80
CA MET A 1 34.67 -24.61 42.36
C MET A 1 34.94 -25.95 41.72
N HIS A 2 34.43 -27.04 42.29
CA HIS A 2 34.58 -28.37 41.68
C HIS A 2 33.23 -28.83 41.14
N LEU A 3 33.10 -28.85 39.81
CA LEU A 3 31.88 -29.23 39.11
C LEU A 3 31.44 -30.69 39.32
N ASN A 4 32.30 -31.54 39.90
CA ASN A 4 32.08 -32.97 40.16
C ASN A 4 32.95 -33.58 41.31
N HIS A 5 33.61 -32.78 42.15
CA HIS A 5 34.41 -33.29 43.28
C HIS A 5 33.86 -32.79 44.62
N ARG A 6 33.63 -33.71 45.56
CA ARG A 6 33.76 -33.37 46.99
C ARG A 6 35.23 -33.02 47.20
N SER A 7 35.51 -31.94 47.93
CA SER A 7 36.85 -31.64 48.40
C SER A 7 37.33 -32.82 49.23
N ASP A 8 38.18 -33.67 48.65
CA ASP A 8 38.92 -34.65 49.42
C ASP A 8 39.86 -33.84 50.32
N GLY A 9 39.56 -33.82 51.61
CA GLY A 9 40.36 -33.15 52.63
C GLY A 9 41.70 -33.86 52.79
N ASN A 10 42.63 -33.64 51.86
CA ASN A 10 44.08 -33.75 52.00
C ASN A 10 44.77 -33.63 50.63
N GLN A 11 44.75 -32.44 50.03
CA GLN A 11 45.76 -32.10 49.03
C GLN A 11 46.63 -30.96 49.59
N PRO A 12 47.94 -31.17 49.81
CA PRO A 12 48.82 -30.09 50.20
C PRO A 12 48.86 -29.07 49.06
N ALA A 13 48.89 -27.78 49.42
CA ALA A 13 48.91 -26.66 48.49
C ALA A 13 50.01 -26.85 47.43
N THR A 14 49.62 -27.24 46.22
CA THR A 14 50.53 -27.48 45.10
C THR A 14 50.78 -26.17 44.38
N SER A 15 52.06 -25.82 44.25
CA SER A 15 52.53 -24.62 43.55
C SER A 15 52.07 -24.64 42.09
N THR A 16 51.28 -23.64 41.68
CA THR A 16 50.81 -23.43 40.30
C THR A 16 51.86 -22.76 39.41
N THR A 17 53.01 -22.37 39.97
CA THR A 17 54.08 -21.63 39.28
C THR A 17 55.28 -22.49 38.89
N ASN A 18 55.35 -23.75 39.33
CA ASN A 18 56.45 -24.66 39.01
C ASN A 18 56.04 -25.71 37.95
N PRO A 19 56.55 -25.62 36.69
CA PRO A 19 56.16 -26.48 35.58
C PRO A 19 56.23 -27.99 35.85
N ALA A 20 57.17 -28.43 36.68
CA ALA A 20 57.35 -29.84 37.03
C ALA A 20 56.27 -30.39 37.96
N LYS A 21 55.53 -29.53 38.67
CA LYS A 21 54.49 -29.91 39.65
C LYS A 21 53.06 -29.61 39.18
N ILE A 22 52.89 -29.06 37.97
CA ILE A 22 51.58 -28.71 37.41
C ILE A 22 50.77 -29.96 37.00
N LYS A 23 51.44 -31.07 36.64
CA LYS A 23 50.78 -32.27 36.13
C LYS A 23 49.73 -32.86 37.09
N ASP A 24 49.93 -32.73 38.40
CA ASP A 24 48.99 -33.22 39.42
C ASP A 24 48.11 -32.12 40.02
N ALA A 25 48.32 -30.86 39.63
CA ALA A 25 47.63 -29.69 40.18
C ALA A 25 46.34 -29.33 39.42
N VAL A 26 46.16 -29.84 38.20
CA VAL A 26 45.01 -29.50 37.34
C VAL A 26 44.22 -30.77 37.00
N THR A 27 42.93 -30.77 37.33
CA THR A 27 42.03 -31.87 36.96
C THR A 27 41.90 -31.99 35.44
N GLN A 28 41.83 -33.21 34.91
CA GLN A 28 41.60 -33.44 33.48
C GLN A 28 40.28 -32.78 33.03
N PRO A 29 40.28 -32.04 31.90
CA PRO A 29 39.09 -31.39 31.39
C PRO A 29 38.04 -32.43 31.00
N GLN A 30 36.79 -32.16 31.35
CA GLN A 30 35.66 -33.03 31.02
C GLN A 30 34.65 -32.28 30.15
N CYS A 31 34.28 -32.88 29.02
CA CYS A 31 33.15 -32.41 28.23
C CYS A 31 31.85 -32.66 29.02
N ILE A 32 31.19 -31.59 29.44
CA ILE A 32 29.92 -31.65 30.20
C ILE A 32 28.68 -31.51 29.31
N TRP A 33 28.84 -30.92 28.12
CA TRP A 33 27.76 -30.70 27.17
C TRP A 33 28.33 -30.75 25.75
N SER A 34 27.58 -31.37 24.85
CA SER A 34 27.88 -31.41 23.42
C SER A 34 26.57 -31.51 22.66
N SER A 35 26.41 -30.75 21.58
CA SER A 35 25.30 -30.86 20.65
C SER A 35 25.84 -31.03 19.24
N ARG A 36 25.10 -31.78 18.40
CA ARG A 36 25.40 -31.91 16.96
C ARG A 36 24.72 -30.82 16.13
N LYS A 37 23.73 -30.13 16.69
CA LYS A 37 22.87 -29.19 15.96
C LYS A 37 23.19 -27.73 16.25
N ASP A 38 23.90 -27.43 17.34
CA ASP A 38 24.10 -26.06 17.80
C ASP A 38 25.36 -25.94 18.67
N GLY A 39 26.00 -24.78 18.63
CA GLY A 39 27.21 -24.47 19.38
C GLY A 39 26.94 -23.71 20.68
N VAL A 40 27.89 -23.75 21.62
CA VAL A 40 27.84 -22.90 22.82
C VAL A 40 28.28 -21.48 22.45
N LYS A 41 27.49 -20.48 22.86
CA LYS A 41 27.80 -19.05 22.73
C LYS A 41 28.29 -18.46 24.04
N SER A 42 27.61 -18.74 25.16
CA SER A 42 28.01 -18.30 26.50
C SER A 42 27.76 -19.42 27.50
N VAL A 43 28.61 -19.51 28.52
CA VAL A 43 28.44 -20.44 29.64
C VAL A 43 28.63 -19.70 30.95
N SER A 44 27.83 -20.05 31.96
CA SER A 44 28.01 -19.57 33.33
C SER A 44 27.88 -20.71 34.32
N ILE A 45 28.70 -20.66 35.37
CA ILE A 45 28.77 -21.68 36.40
C ILE A 45 28.43 -21.02 37.74
N GLY A 46 27.44 -21.54 38.45
CA GLY A 46 27.10 -21.11 39.80
C GLY A 46 27.97 -21.81 40.85
N ASP A 47 28.05 -21.22 42.05
CA ASP A 47 28.90 -21.70 43.16
C ASP A 47 28.60 -23.14 43.59
N ASN A 48 27.35 -23.58 43.40
CA ASN A 48 26.90 -24.96 43.67
C ASN A 48 27.17 -25.95 42.51
N GLY A 49 27.97 -25.58 41.50
CA GLY A 49 28.28 -26.42 40.35
C GLY A 49 27.13 -26.55 39.33
N SER A 50 26.08 -25.73 39.47
CA SER A 50 25.06 -25.58 38.43
C SER A 50 25.65 -24.88 37.20
N VAL A 51 25.17 -25.26 36.02
CA VAL A 51 25.69 -24.74 34.75
C VAL A 51 24.52 -24.26 33.91
N MET A 52 24.67 -23.08 33.34
CA MET A 52 23.76 -22.54 32.34
C MET A 52 24.55 -22.25 31.06
N ILE A 53 23.94 -22.58 29.92
CA ILE A 53 24.54 -22.46 28.59
C ILE A 53 23.56 -21.70 27.72
N SER A 54 24.02 -20.66 27.03
CA SER A 54 23.34 -20.15 25.83
C SER A 54 24.01 -20.71 24.59
N THR A 55 23.21 -20.98 23.58
CA THR A 55 23.64 -21.53 22.30
C THR A 55 23.72 -20.45 21.22
N GLN A 56 24.27 -20.77 20.06
CA GLN A 56 24.36 -19.81 18.94
C GLN A 56 22.97 -19.47 18.40
N SER A 57 22.00 -20.38 18.45
CA SER A 57 20.58 -20.11 18.13
C SER A 57 19.84 -19.26 19.16
N GLY A 58 20.49 -18.83 20.25
CA GLY A 58 19.85 -18.05 21.31
C GLY A 58 19.05 -18.88 22.32
N ALA A 59 19.04 -20.22 22.22
CA ALA A 59 18.39 -21.07 23.21
C ALA A 59 19.23 -21.24 24.49
N VAL A 60 18.56 -21.31 25.65
CA VAL A 60 19.19 -21.51 26.96
C VAL A 60 18.97 -22.92 27.50
N TRP A 61 20.03 -23.51 28.05
CA TRP A 61 20.04 -24.84 28.64
C TRP A 61 20.59 -24.81 30.06
N ARG A 62 19.91 -25.46 30.99
CA ARG A 62 20.32 -25.59 32.39
C ARG A 62 20.71 -27.04 32.70
N ARG A 63 21.85 -27.23 33.38
CA ARG A 63 22.24 -28.53 33.96
C ARG A 63 21.41 -28.82 35.21
N ILE A 64 20.69 -29.93 35.21
CA ILE A 64 19.80 -30.37 36.29
C ILE A 64 20.17 -31.80 36.69
N LYS A 65 20.11 -32.10 38.00
CA LYS A 65 20.30 -33.46 38.53
C LYS A 65 19.10 -34.33 38.18
N ARG A 66 19.32 -35.54 37.67
CA ARG A 66 18.24 -36.50 37.36
C ARG A 66 17.63 -37.04 38.65
N THR A 67 16.31 -37.04 38.74
CA THR A 67 15.52 -37.51 39.89
C THR A 67 15.56 -39.02 40.10
N LYS A 68 15.99 -39.81 39.10
CA LYS A 68 16.16 -41.28 39.19
C LYS A 68 17.62 -41.70 39.03
N ALA A 69 18.54 -41.10 39.78
CA ALA A 69 19.88 -41.66 39.93
C ALA A 69 19.76 -42.91 40.81
N LYS A 70 19.83 -44.10 40.19
CA LYS A 70 19.75 -45.38 40.91
C LYS A 70 21.01 -45.51 41.76
N ASP A 71 20.87 -45.40 43.08
CA ASP A 71 21.94 -45.59 44.07
C ASP A 71 22.54 -46.98 43.92
N THR A 72 23.54 -47.10 43.05
CA THR A 72 24.37 -48.29 42.94
C THR A 72 25.75 -47.86 43.46
N LYS A 73 25.96 -48.09 44.75
CA LYS A 73 27.24 -47.89 45.44
C LYS A 73 28.28 -48.83 44.84
N ILE A 74 28.88 -48.46 43.71
CA ILE A 74 30.14 -49.03 43.23
C ILE A 74 31.11 -47.87 43.06
N THR A 75 32.07 -47.84 43.98
CA THR A 75 33.24 -46.96 43.97
C THR A 75 34.06 -47.20 42.71
N GLY A 76 34.31 -46.13 41.93
CA GLY A 76 35.52 -46.09 41.10
C GLY A 76 35.41 -45.80 39.60
N SER A 77 34.28 -45.34 39.04
CA SER A 77 34.29 -44.87 37.64
C SER A 77 33.73 -43.46 37.46
N ILE A 78 34.55 -42.59 36.87
CA ILE A 78 34.23 -41.21 36.47
C ILE A 78 33.03 -41.17 35.52
N ASP A 79 32.80 -42.24 34.75
CA ASP A 79 31.71 -42.31 33.76
C ASP A 79 30.31 -42.43 34.38
N ASN A 80 30.17 -42.94 35.61
CA ASN A 80 28.86 -43.03 36.25
C ASN A 80 28.30 -41.66 36.66
N ARG A 81 29.15 -40.67 36.98
CA ARG A 81 28.71 -39.32 37.40
C ARG A 81 28.12 -38.49 36.25
N ARG A 82 28.44 -38.83 34.99
CA ARG A 82 27.83 -38.18 33.80
C ARG A 82 26.35 -38.51 33.66
N LYS A 83 25.93 -39.70 34.11
CA LYS A 83 24.53 -40.15 34.00
C LYS A 83 23.60 -39.48 35.00
N ASP A 84 24.13 -38.83 36.04
CA ASP A 84 23.35 -38.18 37.09
C ASP A 84 22.82 -36.81 36.70
N PHE A 85 23.28 -36.23 35.58
CA PHE A 85 22.87 -34.89 35.15
C PHE A 85 22.29 -34.92 33.73
N LYS A 86 21.38 -33.99 33.45
CA LYS A 86 20.88 -33.71 32.10
C LYS A 86 20.84 -32.20 31.87
N PHE A 87 20.91 -31.79 30.63
CA PHE A 87 20.61 -30.41 30.24
C PHE A 87 19.16 -30.33 29.80
N GLN A 88 18.44 -29.36 30.33
CA GLN A 88 17.04 -29.08 29.99
C GLN A 88 16.96 -27.67 29.42
N ARG A 89 16.25 -27.52 28.30
CA ARG A 89 15.96 -26.22 27.70
C ARG A 89 15.10 -25.40 28.67
N VAL A 90 15.47 -24.13 28.87
CA VAL A 90 14.60 -23.17 29.58
C VAL A 90 13.53 -22.73 28.59
N PRO A 91 12.24 -22.94 28.89
CA PRO A 91 11.16 -22.61 27.96
C PRO A 91 10.96 -21.09 27.86
N TYR A 92 10.34 -20.63 26.77
CA TYR A 92 9.92 -19.24 26.54
C TYR A 92 11.04 -18.17 26.51
N ILE A 93 12.31 -18.58 26.42
CA ILE A 93 13.44 -17.66 26.29
C ILE A 93 14.21 -17.96 24.99
N THR A 94 14.34 -16.95 24.14
CA THR A 94 15.05 -16.96 22.85
C THR A 94 15.96 -15.73 22.72
N ASP A 95 16.78 -15.69 21.67
CA ASP A 95 17.70 -14.57 21.35
C ASP A 95 18.68 -14.19 22.47
N ILE A 96 19.05 -15.17 23.29
CA ILE A 96 19.98 -14.97 24.38
C ILE A 96 21.41 -14.91 23.87
N VAL A 97 22.03 -13.75 24.07
CA VAL A 97 23.43 -13.51 23.68
C VAL A 97 24.41 -13.93 24.75
N ALA A 98 24.00 -13.91 26.03
CA ALA A 98 24.88 -14.28 27.14
C ALA A 98 24.09 -14.81 28.34
N VAL A 99 24.77 -15.61 29.17
CA VAL A 99 24.25 -16.06 30.46
C VAL A 99 25.23 -15.70 31.57
N ARG A 100 24.74 -15.34 32.75
CA ARG A 100 25.53 -15.01 33.94
C ARG A 100 24.98 -15.73 35.16
N SER A 101 25.84 -15.96 36.13
CA SER A 101 25.50 -16.52 37.43
C SER A 101 25.93 -15.58 38.54
N SER A 102 25.20 -15.59 39.64
CA SER A 102 25.60 -14.96 40.88
C SER A 102 26.20 -15.98 41.85
N THR A 103 26.95 -15.48 42.84
CA THR A 103 27.47 -16.28 43.95
C THR A 103 26.35 -16.89 44.81
N PHE A 104 25.16 -16.29 44.80
CA PHE A 104 23.98 -16.80 45.49
C PHE A 104 23.20 -17.86 44.69
N GLY A 105 23.72 -18.30 43.54
CA GLY A 105 23.10 -19.35 42.72
C GLY A 105 21.95 -18.87 41.82
N ALA A 106 21.77 -17.55 41.67
CA ALA A 106 20.86 -16.99 40.67
C ALA A 106 21.52 -17.01 39.29
N PHE A 107 20.68 -17.04 38.25
CA PHE A 107 21.13 -16.95 36.87
C PHE A 107 20.40 -15.84 36.15
N ALA A 108 21.09 -15.18 35.23
CA ALA A 108 20.52 -14.20 34.32
C ALA A 108 20.79 -14.64 32.88
N ALA A 109 19.77 -14.51 32.03
CA ALA A 109 19.89 -14.64 30.59
C ALA A 109 19.78 -13.23 29.99
N ILE A 110 20.80 -12.84 29.23
CA ILE A 110 20.88 -11.53 28.58
C ILE A 110 20.41 -11.72 27.15
N ARG A 111 19.26 -11.13 26.83
CA ARG A 111 18.69 -11.09 25.49
C ARG A 111 19.22 -9.86 24.75
N LYS A 112 19.47 -9.99 23.45
CA LYS A 112 19.65 -8.83 22.58
C LYS A 112 18.49 -8.83 21.61
N ASP A 113 17.64 -7.82 21.72
CA ASP A 113 16.53 -7.66 20.81
C ASP A 113 17.01 -7.22 19.43
N CYS A 114 16.27 -7.64 18.41
CA CYS A 114 16.54 -7.33 17.03
C CYS A 114 15.55 -6.25 16.60
N ASP A 115 16.00 -5.00 16.58
CA ASP A 115 15.17 -3.85 16.20
C ASP A 115 14.90 -3.76 14.69
N VAL A 116 15.35 -4.73 13.89
CA VAL A 116 15.27 -4.71 12.42
C VAL A 116 13.84 -4.54 11.93
N THR A 117 12.88 -5.29 12.48
CA THR A 117 11.46 -5.16 12.08
C THR A 117 10.83 -3.85 12.54
N ARG A 118 11.38 -3.21 13.57
CA ARG A 118 10.91 -1.92 14.09
C ARG A 118 11.50 -0.74 13.32
N GLU A 119 12.77 -0.82 12.93
CA GLU A 119 13.55 0.33 12.48
C GLU A 119 13.96 0.28 11.01
N GLN A 120 13.89 -0.90 10.36
CA GLN A 120 14.45 -1.10 9.02
C GLN A 120 13.41 -1.49 7.96
N ILE A 121 12.12 -1.48 8.30
CA ILE A 121 11.05 -1.65 7.30
C ILE A 121 10.72 -0.26 6.74
N GLU A 122 11.30 0.01 5.58
CA GLU A 122 10.92 1.15 4.76
C GLU A 122 9.69 0.77 3.93
N VAL A 123 8.68 1.63 3.96
CA VAL A 123 7.47 1.48 3.14
C VAL A 123 7.68 2.29 1.88
N ASP A 124 7.40 1.67 0.73
CA ASP A 124 7.51 2.31 -0.57
C ASP A 124 6.57 3.53 -0.70
N ASP A 125 6.94 4.45 -1.58
CA ASP A 125 6.17 5.66 -1.85
C ASP A 125 4.76 5.34 -2.39
N PRO A 126 3.75 6.18 -2.11
CA PRO A 126 2.41 6.06 -2.69
C PRO A 126 2.44 6.10 -4.23
N THR A 127 1.68 5.22 -4.88
CA THR A 127 1.65 5.04 -6.33
C THR A 127 0.33 5.45 -6.99
N LEU A 128 -0.71 5.81 -6.23
CA LEU A 128 -2.08 6.07 -6.75
C LEU A 128 -2.11 6.93 -8.02
N TRP A 129 -1.42 8.08 -8.01
CA TRP A 129 -1.38 8.97 -9.18
C TRP A 129 -0.75 8.33 -10.42
N ASN A 130 0.30 7.53 -10.24
CA ASN A 130 0.98 6.87 -11.35
C ASN A 130 0.14 5.73 -11.91
N ASP A 131 -0.64 5.06 -11.05
CA ASP A 131 -1.48 3.93 -11.43
C ASP A 131 -2.77 4.39 -12.12
N ILE A 132 -3.32 5.55 -11.73
CA ILE A 132 -4.55 6.11 -12.33
C ILE A 132 -4.28 6.91 -13.60
N ALA A 133 -3.11 7.54 -13.71
CA ALA A 133 -2.72 8.35 -14.87
C ALA A 133 -2.93 7.68 -16.25
N PRO A 134 -2.60 6.39 -16.46
CA PRO A 134 -2.79 5.70 -17.74
C PRO A 134 -4.26 5.59 -18.20
N LEU A 135 -5.22 5.68 -17.28
CA LEU A 135 -6.65 5.63 -17.62
C LEU A 135 -7.15 6.93 -18.28
N MET A 136 -6.36 8.00 -18.27
CA MET A 136 -6.79 9.30 -18.78
C MET A 136 -6.95 9.28 -20.31
N PRO A 137 -8.12 9.66 -20.85
CA PRO A 137 -8.41 9.63 -22.29
C PRO A 137 -7.59 10.62 -23.13
N LEU A 138 -7.04 11.65 -22.46
CA LEU A 138 -6.22 12.70 -23.08
C LEU A 138 -4.72 12.35 -23.08
N ASP A 139 -4.33 11.19 -22.54
CA ASP A 139 -2.93 10.80 -22.55
C ASP A 139 -2.43 10.65 -23.99
N GLY A 140 -1.22 11.15 -24.24
CA GLY A 140 -0.62 11.18 -25.57
C GLY A 140 -1.26 12.13 -26.59
N PHE A 141 -2.19 13.02 -26.19
CA PHE A 141 -2.72 14.06 -27.08
C PHE A 141 -1.59 14.89 -27.71
N LYS A 142 -1.70 15.18 -29.01
CA LYS A 142 -0.75 16.01 -29.76
C LYS A 142 -1.49 16.97 -30.67
N ALA A 143 -1.10 18.24 -30.59
CA ALA A 143 -1.62 19.28 -31.47
C ALA A 143 -1.07 19.10 -32.89
N ARG A 144 -1.96 19.22 -33.88
CA ARG A 144 -1.67 19.09 -35.30
C ARG A 144 -1.51 20.47 -35.92
N ASN A 145 -0.50 21.20 -35.44
CA ASN A 145 -0.25 22.56 -35.87
C ASN A 145 0.30 22.59 -37.31
N SER A 146 -0.25 23.47 -38.14
CA SER A 146 0.26 23.78 -39.49
C SER A 146 0.02 25.25 -39.81
N GLU A 147 0.88 25.85 -40.66
CA GLU A 147 0.74 27.25 -41.07
C GLU A 147 -0.65 27.54 -41.67
N ASP A 148 -1.19 26.58 -42.43
CA ASP A 148 -2.52 26.68 -43.06
C ASP A 148 -3.70 26.69 -42.07
N ARG A 149 -3.47 26.27 -40.82
CA ARG A 149 -4.49 26.20 -39.76
C ARG A 149 -4.41 27.37 -38.77
N GLU A 150 -3.42 28.25 -38.92
CA GLU A 150 -3.27 29.39 -38.02
C GLU A 150 -4.49 30.33 -38.09
N ASN A 151 -4.98 30.73 -36.93
CA ASN A 151 -6.12 31.63 -36.78
C ASN A 151 -5.85 32.64 -35.66
N LYS A 152 -6.85 33.49 -35.36
CA LYS A 152 -6.77 34.50 -34.29
C LYS A 152 -6.53 33.92 -32.89
N ASP A 153 -6.88 32.65 -32.70
CA ASP A 153 -6.76 31.93 -31.44
C ASP A 153 -5.48 31.09 -31.37
N THR A 154 -4.68 31.07 -32.45
CA THR A 154 -3.39 30.39 -32.48
C THR A 154 -2.38 31.14 -31.63
N TRP A 155 -1.84 30.44 -30.65
CA TRP A 155 -0.87 31.03 -29.75
C TRP A 155 0.53 31.12 -30.38
N LYS A 156 0.98 32.35 -30.68
CA LYS A 156 2.31 32.63 -31.27
C LYS A 156 3.33 32.92 -30.18
N PHE A 157 3.97 31.88 -29.65
CA PHE A 157 5.04 32.04 -28.66
C PHE A 157 6.37 32.39 -29.35
N GLN A 158 7.02 33.48 -28.95
CA GLN A 158 8.31 33.91 -29.54
C GLN A 158 9.47 32.94 -29.24
N ASN A 159 9.38 32.18 -28.14
CA ASN A 159 10.35 31.15 -27.73
C ASN A 159 9.70 29.87 -27.14
N PRO A 160 9.35 28.86 -27.95
CA PRO A 160 8.64 27.65 -27.52
C PRO A 160 9.32 26.86 -26.38
N GLU A 161 10.64 26.93 -26.26
CA GLU A 161 11.41 26.23 -25.22
C GLU A 161 11.05 26.73 -23.81
N VAL A 162 10.78 28.02 -23.67
CA VAL A 162 10.38 28.62 -22.38
C VAL A 162 9.04 28.06 -21.93
N LEU A 163 8.11 27.81 -22.85
CA LEU A 163 6.82 27.20 -22.50
C LEU A 163 7.00 25.75 -22.05
N ARG A 164 7.77 24.95 -22.80
CA ARG A 164 8.08 23.54 -22.44
C ARG A 164 8.74 23.40 -21.06
N SER A 165 9.45 24.43 -20.59
CA SER A 165 10.05 24.44 -19.25
C SER A 165 9.07 24.77 -18.11
N ARG A 166 7.90 25.35 -18.43
CA ARG A 166 6.95 25.89 -17.45
C ARG A 166 5.68 25.06 -17.30
N VAL A 167 5.35 24.28 -18.31
CA VAL A 167 4.17 23.41 -18.34
C VAL A 167 4.59 22.02 -18.80
N ASP A 168 3.71 21.05 -18.57
CA ASP A 168 3.95 19.69 -19.02
C ASP A 168 3.62 19.48 -20.49
N ALA A 169 3.86 18.25 -20.96
CA ALA A 169 3.61 17.90 -22.35
C ALA A 169 2.15 18.15 -22.76
N LEU A 170 1.18 17.71 -21.95
CA LEU A 170 -0.24 17.86 -22.29
C LEU A 170 -0.66 19.33 -22.33
N ALA A 171 -0.32 20.13 -21.32
CA ALA A 171 -0.64 21.56 -21.33
C ALA A 171 0.09 22.31 -22.44
N TYR A 172 1.32 21.91 -22.79
CA TYR A 172 2.03 22.47 -23.94
C TYR A 172 1.25 22.23 -25.24
N GLU A 173 0.84 20.99 -25.50
CA GLU A 173 0.08 20.62 -26.70
C GLU A 173 -1.28 21.36 -26.74
N ILE A 174 -2.03 21.39 -25.64
CA ILE A 174 -3.33 22.09 -25.57
C ILE A 174 -3.18 23.59 -25.82
N LEU A 175 -2.23 24.24 -25.14
CA LEU A 175 -2.11 25.70 -25.23
C LEU A 175 -1.58 26.16 -26.59
N THR A 176 -0.76 25.35 -27.25
CA THR A 176 -0.18 25.67 -28.58
C THR A 176 -1.06 25.21 -29.74
N CYS A 177 -2.17 24.52 -29.47
CA CYS A 177 -3.04 23.98 -30.49
C CYS A 177 -3.72 25.09 -31.32
N THR A 178 -3.63 24.99 -32.65
CA THR A 178 -4.28 25.93 -33.57
C THR A 178 -5.81 25.78 -33.59
N ASP A 179 -6.29 24.54 -33.47
CA ASP A 179 -7.71 24.19 -33.48
C ASP A 179 -7.95 23.00 -32.56
N LEU A 180 -8.14 23.34 -31.28
CA LEU A 180 -8.33 22.38 -30.21
C LEU A 180 -9.57 21.49 -30.43
N ALA A 181 -10.62 22.03 -31.07
CA ALA A 181 -11.87 21.31 -31.29
C ALA A 181 -11.66 20.13 -32.24
N GLU A 182 -11.07 20.38 -33.41
CA GLU A 182 -10.81 19.33 -34.41
C GLU A 182 -9.73 18.33 -33.95
N ASP A 183 -8.70 18.82 -33.25
CA ASP A 183 -7.64 17.94 -32.76
C ASP A 183 -8.13 17.03 -31.64
N LEU A 184 -8.97 17.53 -30.72
CA LEU A 184 -9.63 16.69 -29.71
C LEU A 184 -10.57 15.67 -30.37
N ARG A 185 -11.41 16.11 -31.32
CA ARG A 185 -12.32 15.21 -32.04
C ARG A 185 -11.57 14.05 -32.69
N THR A 186 -10.45 14.34 -33.34
CA THR A 186 -9.65 13.28 -33.94
C THR A 186 -8.97 12.38 -32.89
N HIS A 187 -8.36 12.97 -31.87
CA HIS A 187 -7.70 12.22 -30.81
C HIS A 187 -8.66 11.27 -30.10
N LEU A 188 -9.85 11.74 -29.72
CA LEU A 188 -10.85 10.98 -28.99
C LEU A 188 -11.45 9.87 -29.86
N ARG A 189 -11.61 10.08 -31.17
CA ARG A 189 -12.00 9.03 -32.11
C ARG A 189 -10.95 7.93 -32.19
N ASP A 190 -9.68 8.29 -32.31
CA ASP A 190 -8.56 7.34 -32.36
C ASP A 190 -8.40 6.61 -31.02
N TRP A 191 -8.66 7.28 -29.91
CA TRP A 191 -8.67 6.70 -28.56
C TRP A 191 -9.81 5.69 -28.40
N LYS A 192 -11.05 6.04 -28.78
CA LYS A 192 -12.22 5.15 -28.70
C LYS A 192 -12.02 3.89 -29.54
N TYR A 193 -11.39 4.01 -30.71
CA TYR A 193 -11.05 2.86 -31.54
C TYR A 193 -10.07 1.88 -30.87
N LYS A 194 -9.11 2.39 -30.08
CA LYS A 194 -8.09 1.57 -29.42
C LYS A 194 -8.55 0.96 -28.11
N ASN A 195 -9.34 1.70 -27.33
CA ASN A 195 -9.67 1.35 -25.94
C ASN A 195 -11.12 0.86 -25.77
N GLY A 196 -12.00 1.08 -26.75
CA GLY A 196 -13.42 0.77 -26.63
C GLY A 196 -14.23 1.93 -26.03
N SER A 197 -15.47 1.63 -25.66
CA SER A 197 -16.37 2.57 -24.96
C SER A 197 -16.17 2.47 -23.45
N LEU A 198 -16.31 3.59 -22.74
CA LEU A 198 -16.43 3.64 -21.28
C LEU A 198 -17.89 3.86 -20.83
N ASP A 199 -18.83 3.86 -21.79
CA ASP A 199 -20.27 4.05 -21.63
C ASP A 199 -20.69 5.33 -20.90
N THR A 200 -19.73 6.21 -20.61
CA THR A 200 -19.92 7.55 -20.07
C THR A 200 -18.99 8.54 -20.74
N VAL A 201 -19.55 9.70 -21.10
CA VAL A 201 -18.82 10.79 -21.75
C VAL A 201 -19.11 12.12 -21.06
N ILE A 202 -18.13 13.01 -21.09
CA ILE A 202 -18.24 14.40 -20.64
C ILE A 202 -18.06 15.33 -21.84
N ARG A 203 -18.94 16.31 -21.98
CA ARG A 203 -18.92 17.28 -23.09
C ARG A 203 -19.42 18.66 -22.66
N THR A 204 -19.32 19.66 -23.55
CA THR A 204 -19.95 20.96 -23.33
C THR A 204 -21.11 21.16 -24.30
N ALA A 205 -22.18 21.83 -23.85
CA ALA A 205 -23.33 22.14 -24.70
C ALA A 205 -22.96 22.99 -25.94
N SER A 206 -21.82 23.69 -25.91
CA SER A 206 -21.30 24.46 -27.06
C SER A 206 -20.54 23.62 -28.08
N ASN A 207 -20.09 22.41 -27.72
CA ASN A 207 -19.38 21.49 -28.59
C ASN A 207 -19.90 20.04 -28.34
N PRO A 208 -21.17 19.76 -28.67
CA PRO A 208 -21.81 18.48 -28.33
C PRO A 208 -21.20 17.28 -29.07
N ASP A 209 -20.45 17.52 -30.14
CA ASP A 209 -19.78 16.51 -30.96
C ASP A 209 -18.35 16.18 -30.47
N ILE A 210 -17.89 16.82 -29.39
CA ILE A 210 -16.62 16.53 -28.73
C ILE A 210 -16.91 15.84 -27.40
N GLU A 211 -16.94 14.52 -27.45
CA GLU A 211 -17.26 13.66 -26.32
C GLU A 211 -15.99 13.05 -25.75
N ILE A 212 -15.61 13.45 -24.53
CA ILE A 212 -14.45 12.89 -23.83
C ILE A 212 -14.92 11.67 -23.02
N PRO A 213 -14.48 10.44 -23.34
CA PRO A 213 -14.83 9.26 -22.54
C PRO A 213 -14.29 9.37 -21.12
N ILE A 214 -15.05 8.92 -20.12
CA ILE A 214 -14.62 9.05 -18.72
C ILE A 214 -15.15 7.91 -17.86
N HIS A 215 -14.32 7.42 -16.93
CA HIS A 215 -14.74 6.46 -15.92
C HIS A 215 -15.66 7.15 -14.89
N PRO A 216 -16.93 6.71 -14.72
CA PRO A 216 -17.89 7.33 -13.81
C PRO A 216 -17.41 7.37 -12.35
N TRP A 217 -16.80 6.27 -11.90
CA TRP A 217 -16.28 6.14 -10.55
C TRP A 217 -15.18 7.16 -10.23
N ILE A 218 -14.39 7.61 -11.22
CA ILE A 218 -13.43 8.71 -11.01
C ILE A 218 -14.18 10.01 -10.71
N LEU A 219 -15.26 10.31 -11.44
CA LEU A 219 -16.05 11.52 -11.19
C LEU A 219 -16.73 11.47 -9.82
N ALA A 220 -17.34 10.32 -9.49
CA ALA A 220 -17.97 10.07 -8.21
C ALA A 220 -16.97 10.17 -7.04
N ALA A 221 -15.74 9.71 -7.24
CA ALA A 221 -14.72 9.76 -6.21
C ALA A 221 -14.19 11.18 -5.99
N ARG A 222 -14.06 11.97 -7.06
CA ARG A 222 -13.45 13.30 -7.00
C ARG A 222 -14.44 14.44 -6.69
N SER A 223 -15.74 14.23 -6.88
CA SER A 223 -16.77 15.25 -6.60
C SER A 223 -18.00 14.61 -5.93
N PRO A 224 -18.36 15.05 -4.71
CA PRO A 224 -19.57 14.55 -4.05
C PRO A 224 -20.85 14.97 -4.78
N ILE A 225 -20.82 16.06 -5.54
CA ILE A 225 -21.97 16.50 -6.36
C ILE A 225 -22.16 15.58 -7.56
N LEU A 226 -21.06 15.16 -8.21
CA LEU A 226 -21.14 14.18 -9.30
C LEU A 226 -21.49 12.80 -8.78
N ARG A 227 -21.01 12.41 -7.60
CA ARG A 227 -21.40 11.15 -6.95
C ARG A 227 -22.90 11.06 -6.74
N ALA A 228 -23.46 12.04 -6.02
CA ALA A 228 -24.90 12.11 -5.78
C ALA A 228 -25.69 12.26 -7.08
N GLY A 229 -25.15 12.99 -8.06
CA GLY A 229 -25.78 13.17 -9.37
C GLY A 229 -25.85 11.89 -10.20
N LEU A 230 -24.76 11.12 -10.23
CA LEU A 230 -24.69 9.82 -10.91
C LEU A 230 -25.61 8.80 -10.24
N GLN A 231 -25.62 8.76 -8.91
CA GLN A 231 -26.56 7.94 -8.15
C GLN A 231 -28.02 8.30 -8.48
N HIS A 232 -28.38 9.59 -8.38
CA HIS A 232 -29.72 10.05 -8.69
C HIS A 232 -30.11 9.73 -10.15
N PHE A 233 -29.18 9.89 -11.07
CA PHE A 233 -29.38 9.54 -12.47
C PHE A 233 -29.69 8.05 -12.66
N ARG A 234 -29.03 7.15 -11.94
CA ARG A 234 -29.34 5.70 -11.97
C ARG A 234 -30.76 5.40 -11.50
N GLU A 235 -31.26 6.16 -10.53
CA GLU A 235 -32.60 5.98 -9.96
C GLU A 235 -33.71 6.60 -10.81
N SER A 236 -33.49 7.79 -11.37
CA SER A 236 -34.53 8.62 -11.99
C SER A 236 -34.38 8.80 -13.50
N GLY A 237 -33.24 8.39 -14.07
CA GLY A 237 -32.91 8.49 -15.50
C GLY A 237 -32.44 9.87 -15.96
N SER A 238 -32.40 10.88 -15.08
CA SER A 238 -31.86 12.21 -15.39
C SER A 238 -31.43 12.94 -14.11
N PHE A 239 -30.41 13.79 -14.20
CA PHE A 239 -30.02 14.67 -13.10
C PHE A 239 -29.58 16.03 -13.66
N GLU A 240 -29.90 17.12 -12.97
CA GLU A 240 -29.49 18.45 -13.40
C GLU A 240 -29.01 19.26 -12.20
N VAL A 241 -27.87 19.93 -12.38
CA VAL A 241 -27.42 21.04 -11.55
C VAL A 241 -27.63 22.32 -12.35
N PRO A 242 -28.63 23.14 -12.02
CA PRO A 242 -29.00 24.30 -12.82
C PRO A 242 -27.80 25.19 -13.14
N GLU A 243 -27.69 25.58 -14.42
CA GLU A 243 -26.59 26.39 -14.99
C GLU A 243 -25.18 25.78 -14.93
N VAL A 244 -25.03 24.54 -14.47
CA VAL A 244 -23.74 23.85 -14.31
C VAL A 244 -23.64 22.67 -15.24
N LEU A 245 -24.47 21.64 -15.04
CA LEU A 245 -24.44 20.41 -15.84
C LEU A 245 -25.77 19.67 -15.81
N ALA A 246 -25.96 18.79 -16.79
CA ALA A 246 -26.98 17.76 -16.81
C ALA A 246 -26.36 16.39 -17.05
N ILE A 247 -26.95 15.36 -16.44
CA ILE A 247 -26.64 13.94 -16.67
C ILE A 247 -27.88 13.31 -17.28
N SER A 248 -27.71 12.69 -18.43
CA SER A 248 -28.80 12.06 -19.18
C SER A 248 -28.30 10.87 -19.97
N GLN A 249 -29.20 9.94 -20.29
CA GLN A 249 -28.91 8.86 -21.23
C GLN A 249 -29.08 9.38 -22.66
N GLN A 250 -28.06 9.22 -23.50
CA GLN A 250 -28.16 9.44 -24.93
C GLN A 250 -27.61 8.22 -25.66
N ASP A 251 -28.45 7.62 -26.52
CA ASP A 251 -28.19 6.31 -27.11
C ASP A 251 -27.85 5.29 -25.98
N ASP A 252 -26.72 4.61 -26.08
CA ASP A 252 -26.22 3.66 -25.08
C ASP A 252 -25.17 4.27 -24.13
N SER A 253 -25.01 5.60 -24.10
CA SER A 253 -24.01 6.27 -23.26
C SER A 253 -24.65 7.24 -22.26
N THR A 254 -24.12 7.23 -21.04
CA THR A 254 -24.38 8.29 -20.05
C THR A 254 -23.62 9.56 -20.46
N VAL A 255 -24.34 10.65 -20.66
CA VAL A 255 -23.76 11.94 -21.08
C VAL A 255 -23.82 12.91 -19.91
N ILE A 256 -22.65 13.41 -19.52
CA ILE A 256 -22.49 14.52 -18.56
C ILE A 256 -22.19 15.78 -19.35
N GLU A 257 -23.21 16.60 -19.58
CA GLU A 257 -23.12 17.80 -20.40
C GLU A 257 -22.99 19.05 -19.53
N PHE A 258 -21.89 19.77 -19.67
CA PHE A 258 -21.68 21.07 -19.03
C PHE A 258 -22.36 22.19 -19.82
N GLY A 259 -23.26 22.91 -19.15
CA GLY A 259 -24.03 24.01 -19.73
C GLY A 259 -23.28 25.35 -19.73
N GLY A 260 -23.96 26.43 -20.13
CA GLY A 260 -23.50 27.81 -19.86
C GLY A 260 -22.31 28.30 -20.68
N GLY A 261 -22.01 27.69 -21.83
CA GLY A 261 -20.96 28.17 -22.73
C GLY A 261 -19.54 27.80 -22.32
N VAL A 262 -19.37 26.69 -21.58
CA VAL A 262 -18.07 26.24 -21.05
C VAL A 262 -17.02 26.06 -22.14
N ASP A 263 -15.84 26.65 -21.93
CA ASP A 263 -14.71 26.57 -22.85
C ASP A 263 -14.09 25.16 -22.82
N LEU A 264 -13.62 24.68 -23.98
CA LEU A 264 -12.97 23.37 -24.08
C LEU A 264 -11.75 23.24 -23.15
N ILE A 265 -10.97 24.31 -22.95
CA ILE A 265 -9.83 24.27 -22.02
C ILE A 265 -10.31 24.13 -20.57
N THR A 266 -11.47 24.69 -20.22
CA THR A 266 -12.07 24.48 -18.91
C THR A 266 -12.53 23.03 -18.74
N LEU A 267 -13.21 22.47 -19.74
CA LEU A 267 -13.63 21.05 -19.71
C LEU A 267 -12.42 20.12 -19.55
N VAL A 268 -11.38 20.35 -20.34
CA VAL A 268 -10.13 19.58 -20.26
C VAL A 268 -9.47 19.73 -18.89
N ASN A 269 -9.49 20.92 -18.29
CA ASN A 269 -8.99 21.13 -16.93
C ASN A 269 -9.73 20.30 -15.88
N ILE A 270 -11.06 20.15 -16.02
CA ILE A 270 -11.83 19.27 -15.12
C ILE A 270 -11.32 17.85 -15.28
N VAL A 271 -11.30 17.30 -16.50
CA VAL A 271 -10.86 15.93 -16.77
C VAL A 271 -9.42 15.68 -16.27
N VAL A 272 -8.47 16.54 -16.61
CA VAL A 272 -7.07 16.41 -16.18
C VAL A 272 -6.94 16.45 -14.66
N TYR A 273 -7.70 17.32 -13.99
CA TYR A 273 -7.67 17.38 -12.53
C TYR A 273 -8.19 16.09 -11.91
N MET A 274 -9.29 15.54 -12.42
CA MET A 274 -9.88 14.31 -11.89
C MET A 274 -8.88 13.13 -11.89
N TYR A 275 -8.10 12.99 -12.97
CA TYR A 275 -7.15 11.88 -13.14
C TYR A 275 -5.75 12.14 -12.59
N MET A 276 -5.35 13.40 -12.35
CA MET A 276 -3.93 13.69 -12.09
C MET A 276 -3.65 14.77 -11.03
N ASP A 277 -4.64 15.49 -10.50
CA ASP A 277 -4.45 16.71 -9.68
C ASP A 277 -3.62 17.79 -10.40
N ARG A 278 -3.90 17.98 -11.70
CA ARG A 278 -3.19 18.92 -12.55
C ARG A 278 -4.15 19.81 -13.32
N VAL A 279 -3.63 20.93 -13.80
CA VAL A 279 -4.38 21.89 -14.61
C VAL A 279 -3.49 22.40 -15.74
N VAL A 280 -4.14 22.81 -16.83
CA VAL A 280 -3.61 23.59 -17.95
C VAL A 280 -3.82 25.07 -17.64
N PRO A 281 -2.81 25.80 -17.11
CA PRO A 281 -3.00 27.10 -16.48
C PRO A 281 -2.94 28.23 -17.50
N ALA A 282 -3.85 28.24 -18.48
CA ALA A 282 -3.88 29.19 -19.60
C ALA A 282 -3.80 30.66 -19.13
N TRP A 283 -4.45 31.00 -18.02
CA TRP A 283 -4.43 32.34 -17.41
C TRP A 283 -3.04 32.87 -17.05
N SER A 284 -2.06 31.99 -16.84
CA SER A 284 -0.67 32.36 -16.54
C SER A 284 0.06 32.96 -17.76
N PHE A 285 -0.56 32.90 -18.94
CA PHE A 285 0.05 33.26 -20.22
C PHE A 285 -0.61 34.44 -20.94
N THR A 286 -1.48 35.18 -20.25
CA THR A 286 -2.20 36.34 -20.82
C THR A 286 -1.28 37.44 -21.38
N ARG A 287 -0.07 37.60 -20.84
CA ARG A 287 0.91 38.59 -21.33
C ARG A 287 1.60 38.13 -22.62
N GLN A 288 1.80 36.82 -22.75
CA GLN A 288 2.47 36.16 -23.88
C GLN A 288 1.49 35.86 -25.03
N SER A 289 0.18 35.94 -24.78
CA SER A 289 -0.86 35.88 -25.81
C SER A 289 -1.88 37.01 -25.66
N PRO A 290 -1.55 38.24 -26.07
CA PRO A 290 -2.50 39.35 -26.01
C PRO A 290 -3.86 39.07 -26.69
N PRO A 291 -3.93 38.41 -27.86
CA PRO A 291 -5.21 38.07 -28.50
C PRO A 291 -6.11 37.16 -27.65
N LEU A 292 -5.51 36.21 -26.93
CA LEU A 292 -6.23 35.23 -26.09
C LEU A 292 -6.45 35.71 -24.64
N ALA A 293 -5.92 36.87 -24.27
CA ALA A 293 -5.87 37.30 -22.88
C ALA A 293 -7.26 37.44 -22.23
N TYR A 294 -8.30 37.81 -22.99
CA TYR A 294 -9.68 37.84 -22.48
C TYR A 294 -10.20 36.43 -22.21
N ARG A 295 -10.10 35.53 -23.21
CA ARG A 295 -10.51 34.12 -23.11
C ARG A 295 -9.83 33.40 -21.95
N TYR A 296 -8.52 33.58 -21.78
CA TYR A 296 -7.76 32.95 -20.69
C TYR A 296 -8.18 33.43 -19.30
N ARG A 297 -8.58 34.70 -19.15
CA ARG A 297 -9.16 35.18 -17.88
C ARG A 297 -10.55 34.59 -17.64
N ALA A 298 -11.37 34.48 -18.68
CA ALA A 298 -12.69 33.86 -18.61
C ALA A 298 -12.59 32.38 -18.19
N ILE A 299 -11.70 31.60 -18.82
CA ILE A 299 -11.42 30.19 -18.47
C ILE A 299 -11.12 30.04 -16.97
N ARG A 300 -10.28 30.92 -16.40
CA ARG A 300 -9.97 30.86 -14.96
C ARG A 300 -11.21 31.11 -14.09
N VAL A 301 -11.99 32.13 -14.41
CA VAL A 301 -13.21 32.47 -13.65
C VAL A 301 -14.24 31.34 -13.75
N GLU A 302 -14.39 30.77 -14.94
CA GLU A 302 -15.27 29.65 -15.21
C GLU A 302 -14.85 28.39 -14.45
N LEU A 303 -13.58 27.99 -14.54
CA LEU A 303 -13.06 26.83 -13.82
C LEU A 303 -13.20 26.98 -12.31
N MET A 304 -12.94 28.17 -11.77
CA MET A 304 -13.14 28.46 -10.34
C MET A 304 -14.62 28.32 -9.95
N ARG A 305 -15.54 28.82 -10.77
CA ARG A 305 -17.00 28.68 -10.54
C ARG A 305 -17.43 27.21 -10.58
N LEU A 306 -17.00 26.45 -11.59
CA LEU A 306 -17.35 25.04 -11.73
C LEU A 306 -16.77 24.21 -10.58
N ALA A 307 -15.50 24.42 -10.21
CA ALA A 307 -14.89 23.74 -9.07
C ALA A 307 -15.67 23.98 -7.77
N SER A 308 -16.12 25.21 -7.54
CA SER A 308 -16.96 25.55 -6.38
C SER A 308 -18.32 24.82 -6.43
N LYS A 309 -18.99 24.83 -7.59
CA LYS A 309 -20.30 24.18 -7.79
C LYS A 309 -20.23 22.65 -7.71
N LEU A 310 -19.11 22.06 -8.09
CA LEU A 310 -18.83 20.63 -7.98
C LEU A 310 -18.24 20.23 -6.62
N ASN A 311 -18.09 21.18 -5.69
CA ASN A 311 -17.48 21.00 -4.38
C ASN A 311 -16.05 20.42 -4.43
N MET A 312 -15.27 20.82 -5.45
CA MET A 312 -13.86 20.50 -5.64
C MET A 312 -12.99 21.58 -5.00
N THR A 313 -13.07 21.68 -3.67
CA THR A 313 -12.50 22.82 -2.90
C THR A 313 -11.01 23.07 -3.13
N LYS A 314 -10.20 22.01 -3.27
CA LYS A 314 -8.76 22.13 -3.56
C LYS A 314 -8.48 22.68 -4.95
N LEU A 315 -9.23 22.26 -5.97
CA LEU A 315 -9.15 22.83 -7.31
C LEU A 315 -9.56 24.31 -7.29
N GLU A 316 -10.68 24.63 -6.62
CA GLU A 316 -11.15 26.02 -6.49
C GLU A 316 -10.08 26.92 -5.84
N ALA A 317 -9.52 26.49 -4.72
CA ALA A 317 -8.47 27.21 -4.00
C ALA A 317 -7.20 27.39 -4.87
N THR A 318 -6.81 26.36 -5.61
CA THR A 318 -5.66 26.40 -6.52
C THR A 318 -5.86 27.41 -7.64
N VAL A 319 -7.01 27.39 -8.31
CA VAL A 319 -7.33 28.30 -9.42
C VAL A 319 -7.46 29.75 -8.92
N ARG A 320 -8.03 29.93 -7.73
CA ARG A 320 -8.12 31.23 -7.05
C ARG A 320 -6.74 31.80 -6.73
N THR A 321 -5.85 30.99 -6.16
CA THR A 321 -4.49 31.41 -5.79
C THR A 321 -3.51 31.40 -6.97
N GLN A 322 -3.88 30.79 -8.10
CA GLN A 322 -3.02 30.57 -9.27
C GLN A 322 -1.74 29.80 -8.91
N SER A 323 -1.86 28.83 -8.01
CA SER A 323 -0.77 27.95 -7.59
C SER A 323 -0.80 26.63 -8.36
N THR A 324 0.19 25.78 -8.11
CA THR A 324 0.16 24.38 -8.58
C THR A 324 -0.77 23.57 -7.67
N PRO A 325 -1.67 22.74 -8.22
CA PRO A 325 -2.57 21.96 -7.37
C PRO A 325 -1.80 21.00 -6.48
N GLN A 326 -2.26 20.88 -5.24
CA GLN A 326 -1.74 19.89 -4.31
C GLN A 326 -2.38 18.53 -4.60
N ARG A 327 -1.61 17.47 -4.45
CA ARG A 327 -2.09 16.10 -4.50
C ARG A 327 -3.22 15.87 -3.48
N SER A 328 -4.34 15.32 -3.94
CA SER A 328 -5.53 15.08 -3.13
C SER A 328 -6.38 13.89 -3.50
N MET A 329 -6.08 13.22 -4.62
CA MET A 329 -6.83 12.06 -5.10
C MET A 329 -7.05 11.00 -4.02
N ASP A 330 -6.01 10.66 -3.27
CA ASP A 330 -6.02 9.77 -2.11
C ASP A 330 -7.15 10.10 -1.13
N LYS A 331 -7.22 11.37 -0.71
CA LYS A 331 -8.20 11.84 0.30
C LYS A 331 -9.60 11.94 -0.27
N ASP A 332 -9.70 12.27 -1.56
CA ASP A 332 -10.98 12.37 -2.24
C ASP A 332 -11.57 10.96 -2.42
N PHE A 333 -10.74 9.96 -2.78
CA PHE A 333 -11.13 8.55 -2.91
C PHE A 333 -11.43 7.91 -1.55
N ALA A 334 -10.65 8.22 -0.49
CA ALA A 334 -10.93 7.75 0.87
C ALA A 334 -12.35 8.14 1.33
N LYS A 335 -12.72 9.41 1.12
CA LYS A 335 -14.07 9.91 1.41
C LYS A 335 -15.14 9.36 0.47
N ALA A 336 -14.74 8.81 -0.67
CA ALA A 336 -15.67 8.21 -1.61
C ALA A 336 -16.09 6.81 -1.16
N ILE A 337 -15.13 5.99 -0.76
CA ILE A 337 -15.38 4.62 -0.32
C ILE A 337 -16.05 4.52 1.06
N GLU A 338 -16.10 5.61 1.83
CA GLU A 338 -16.92 5.72 3.05
C GLU A 338 -18.43 5.72 2.74
N ASP A 339 -18.81 6.07 1.50
CA ASP A 339 -20.18 6.10 1.01
C ASP A 339 -20.52 4.73 0.39
N SER A 340 -21.53 4.03 0.93
CA SER A 340 -21.92 2.70 0.44
C SER A 340 -22.33 2.73 -1.03
N ASP A 341 -22.87 3.85 -1.49
CA ASP A 341 -23.48 3.97 -2.80
C ASP A 341 -22.42 4.20 -3.89
N PHE A 342 -21.17 4.46 -3.48
CA PHE A 342 -20.02 4.61 -4.38
C PHE A 342 -19.73 3.34 -5.18
N PHE A 343 -20.01 2.16 -4.63
CA PHE A 343 -19.70 0.89 -5.28
C PHE A 343 -20.85 0.37 -6.17
N GLU A 344 -22.01 1.03 -6.20
CA GLU A 344 -23.16 0.53 -6.94
C GLU A 344 -22.95 0.45 -8.46
N ASP A 345 -22.12 1.31 -9.04
CA ASP A 345 -21.69 1.24 -10.45
C ASP A 345 -20.52 0.28 -10.70
N GLY A 346 -20.17 -0.55 -9.73
CA GLY A 346 -19.20 -1.63 -9.90
C GLY A 346 -19.62 -2.63 -10.98
N ASP A 347 -18.67 -2.97 -11.85
CA ASP A 347 -18.78 -3.93 -12.96
C ASP A 347 -18.21 -5.32 -12.60
N ALA A 348 -17.69 -5.48 -11.39
CA ALA A 348 -17.26 -6.75 -10.85
C ALA A 348 -17.75 -6.97 -9.41
N ILE A 349 -17.94 -8.23 -9.04
CA ILE A 349 -18.37 -8.67 -7.70
C ILE A 349 -17.28 -9.55 -7.11
N LEU A 350 -16.79 -9.19 -5.93
CA LEU A 350 -15.92 -10.03 -5.11
C LEU A 350 -16.80 -10.87 -4.18
N GLU A 351 -16.78 -12.19 -4.37
CA GLU A 351 -17.47 -13.13 -3.49
C GLU A 351 -16.52 -13.49 -2.33
N LEU A 352 -16.69 -12.85 -1.17
CA LEU A 352 -15.91 -13.07 0.05
C LEU A 352 -16.60 -14.12 0.95
N ASP A 353 -16.05 -14.39 2.15
CA ASP A 353 -16.67 -15.31 3.10
C ASP A 353 -18.02 -14.78 3.61
N GLY A 354 -19.10 -15.21 2.97
CA GLY A 354 -20.48 -14.86 3.34
C GLY A 354 -20.95 -13.47 2.88
N GLU A 355 -20.10 -12.69 2.19
CA GLU A 355 -20.41 -11.34 1.72
C GLU A 355 -20.04 -11.16 0.24
N GLU A 356 -20.76 -10.28 -0.45
CA GLU A 356 -20.46 -9.87 -1.82
C GLU A 356 -20.18 -8.37 -1.87
N VAL A 357 -19.07 -7.99 -2.48
CA VAL A 357 -18.65 -6.58 -2.58
C VAL A 357 -18.53 -6.17 -4.04
N LEU A 358 -19.23 -5.11 -4.42
CA LEU A 358 -19.10 -4.51 -5.73
C LEU A 358 -17.83 -3.69 -5.84
N VAL A 359 -17.18 -3.76 -7.00
CA VAL A 359 -15.89 -3.12 -7.26
C VAL A 359 -15.79 -2.71 -8.72
N HIS A 360 -14.87 -1.79 -8.98
CA HIS A 360 -14.56 -1.29 -10.31
C HIS A 360 -13.35 -2.03 -10.87
N SER A 361 -13.55 -2.84 -11.92
CA SER A 361 -12.53 -3.74 -12.46
C SER A 361 -11.30 -2.98 -12.96
N ASP A 362 -11.48 -1.85 -13.65
CA ASP A 362 -10.38 -0.99 -14.11
C ASP A 362 -9.56 -0.47 -12.93
N MET A 363 -10.21 -0.09 -11.82
CA MET A 363 -9.52 0.39 -10.62
C MET A 363 -8.67 -0.72 -9.99
N LEU A 364 -9.24 -1.92 -9.84
CA LEU A 364 -8.51 -3.07 -9.33
C LEU A 364 -7.34 -3.45 -10.24
N CYS A 365 -7.53 -3.42 -11.55
CA CYS A 365 -6.51 -3.72 -12.55
C CYS A 365 -5.33 -2.74 -12.49
N GLN A 366 -5.59 -1.44 -12.29
CA GLN A 366 -4.50 -0.47 -12.12
C GLN A 366 -3.71 -0.68 -10.83
N ARG A 367 -4.38 -1.10 -9.75
CA ARG A 367 -3.83 -1.07 -8.39
C ARG A 367 -3.32 -2.42 -7.90
N CYS A 368 -3.66 -3.50 -8.59
CA CYS A 368 -3.37 -4.86 -8.14
C CYS A 368 -2.90 -5.75 -9.30
N PRO A 369 -1.63 -6.20 -9.29
CA PRO A 369 -1.08 -7.10 -10.31
C PRO A 369 -1.88 -8.40 -10.47
N TRP A 370 -2.45 -8.93 -9.39
CA TRP A 370 -3.28 -10.13 -9.44
C TRP A 370 -4.54 -9.91 -10.27
N PHE A 371 -5.29 -8.82 -10.02
CA PHE A 371 -6.48 -8.47 -10.81
C PHE A 371 -6.10 -8.12 -12.25
N GLN A 372 -4.99 -7.39 -12.46
CA GLN A 372 -4.46 -7.14 -13.81
C GLN A 372 -4.20 -8.44 -14.59
N GLY A 373 -3.60 -9.43 -13.93
CA GLY A 373 -3.38 -10.76 -14.49
C GLY A 373 -4.68 -11.51 -14.77
N LEU A 374 -5.68 -11.37 -13.88
CA LEU A 374 -7.00 -12.00 -14.00
C LEU A 374 -7.78 -11.47 -15.22
N PHE A 375 -7.85 -10.16 -15.39
CA PHE A 375 -8.61 -9.52 -16.47
C PHE A 375 -7.82 -9.41 -17.79
N HIS A 376 -6.51 -9.13 -17.72
CA HIS A 376 -5.69 -8.80 -18.90
C HIS A 376 -4.48 -9.73 -19.12
N GLY A 377 -4.43 -10.89 -18.44
CA GLY A 377 -3.36 -11.87 -18.57
C GLY A 377 -3.21 -12.49 -19.97
N ARG A 378 -2.45 -13.58 -20.09
CA ARG A 378 -2.13 -14.23 -21.39
C ARG A 378 -3.37 -14.66 -22.18
N SER A 379 -4.46 -14.97 -21.49
CA SER A 379 -5.75 -15.30 -22.07
C SER A 379 -6.59 -14.05 -22.38
N ARG A 380 -6.15 -12.82 -22.12
CA ARG A 380 -6.90 -11.57 -22.30
C ARG A 380 -8.32 -11.61 -21.69
N GLY A 381 -8.47 -12.28 -20.55
CA GLY A 381 -9.79 -12.45 -19.94
C GLY A 381 -10.69 -13.47 -20.65
N MET A 382 -10.21 -14.25 -21.62
CA MET A 382 -11.00 -15.30 -22.31
C MET A 382 -11.61 -16.33 -21.35
N TRP A 383 -11.02 -16.56 -20.17
CA TRP A 383 -11.62 -17.42 -19.15
C TRP A 383 -12.83 -16.79 -18.43
N LEU A 384 -12.99 -15.46 -18.51
CA LEU A 384 -14.16 -14.72 -18.07
C LEU A 384 -15.22 -14.66 -19.19
N GLU A 385 -14.93 -15.07 -20.43
CA GLU A 385 -15.90 -15.02 -21.54
C GLU A 385 -17.11 -15.90 -21.27
N ALA A 386 -16.93 -17.09 -20.68
CA ALA A 386 -18.06 -17.93 -20.31
C ALA A 386 -18.98 -17.26 -19.26
N ARG A 387 -18.42 -16.38 -18.42
CA ARG A 387 -19.15 -15.60 -17.41
C ARG A 387 -19.84 -14.39 -18.05
N ARG A 388 -19.16 -13.69 -18.96
CA ARG A 388 -19.71 -12.57 -19.75
C ARG A 388 -20.76 -13.01 -20.78
N ALA A 389 -20.73 -14.27 -21.21
CA ALA A 389 -21.67 -14.86 -22.17
C ALA A 389 -22.95 -15.41 -21.53
N GLN A 390 -23.04 -15.45 -20.19
CA GLN A 390 -24.32 -15.68 -19.52
C GLN A 390 -25.16 -14.42 -19.65
N GLN A 391 -26.26 -14.51 -20.41
CA GLN A 391 -27.08 -13.41 -20.93
C GLN A 391 -27.74 -12.48 -19.89
N ASP A 392 -27.46 -12.65 -18.60
CA ASP A 392 -28.07 -11.91 -17.47
C ASP A 392 -27.04 -11.34 -16.46
N ALA A 393 -25.73 -11.47 -16.70
CA ALA A 393 -24.71 -10.98 -15.77
C ALA A 393 -23.96 -9.75 -16.34
N ASP A 394 -24.48 -8.55 -16.04
CA ASP A 394 -23.78 -7.28 -16.30
C ASP A 394 -22.45 -7.16 -15.52
N ARG A 395 -22.19 -8.08 -14.58
CA ARG A 395 -21.07 -8.03 -13.65
C ARG A 395 -20.23 -9.30 -13.66
N VAL A 396 -18.92 -9.13 -13.47
CA VAL A 396 -17.97 -10.24 -13.40
C VAL A 396 -17.80 -10.72 -11.97
N ASN A 397 -18.28 -11.93 -11.66
CA ASN A 397 -18.05 -12.56 -10.35
C ASN A 397 -16.63 -13.11 -10.22
N ILE A 398 -16.00 -12.83 -9.08
CA ILE A 398 -14.65 -13.25 -8.70
C ILE A 398 -14.73 -13.96 -7.35
N ASP A 399 -14.39 -15.25 -7.36
CA ASP A 399 -14.43 -16.09 -6.16
C ASP A 399 -13.20 -15.84 -5.28
N LEU A 400 -13.43 -15.27 -4.09
CA LEU A 400 -12.46 -15.01 -3.03
C LEU A 400 -13.04 -15.46 -1.67
N LYS A 401 -13.87 -16.51 -1.66
CA LYS A 401 -14.66 -16.93 -0.48
C LYS A 401 -13.83 -17.36 0.73
N HIS A 402 -12.53 -17.57 0.54
CA HIS A 402 -11.59 -17.86 1.62
C HIS A 402 -11.07 -16.61 2.33
N MET A 403 -11.39 -15.41 1.85
CA MET A 403 -10.97 -14.14 2.44
C MET A 403 -12.05 -13.59 3.38
N ASN A 404 -11.63 -13.20 4.58
CA ASN A 404 -12.49 -12.57 5.58
C ASN A 404 -12.90 -11.14 5.14
N PRO A 405 -14.19 -10.78 5.14
CA PRO A 405 -14.66 -9.46 4.72
C PRO A 405 -14.12 -8.27 5.53
N GLU A 406 -14.01 -8.41 6.85
CA GLU A 406 -13.48 -7.37 7.75
C GLU A 406 -12.02 -7.04 7.41
N SER A 407 -11.20 -8.05 7.15
CA SER A 407 -9.81 -7.85 6.72
C SER A 407 -9.75 -7.29 5.29
N PHE A 408 -10.63 -7.75 4.40
CA PHE A 408 -10.66 -7.28 3.01
C PHE A 408 -11.07 -5.80 2.90
N HIS A 409 -11.82 -5.27 3.88
CA HIS A 409 -12.16 -3.85 3.94
C HIS A 409 -10.90 -2.94 3.92
N TYR A 410 -9.86 -3.28 4.69
CA TYR A 410 -8.59 -2.55 4.69
C TYR A 410 -7.84 -2.65 3.36
N VAL A 411 -7.99 -3.78 2.66
CA VAL A 411 -7.43 -3.97 1.33
C VAL A 411 -8.12 -3.06 0.32
N LEU A 412 -9.45 -2.90 0.40
CA LEU A 412 -10.19 -1.95 -0.43
C LEU A 412 -9.79 -0.50 -0.13
N GLN A 413 -9.63 -0.13 1.14
CA GLN A 413 -9.12 1.19 1.51
C GLN A 413 -7.75 1.46 0.89
N TYR A 414 -6.83 0.50 0.95
CA TYR A 414 -5.52 0.61 0.30
C TYR A 414 -5.63 0.70 -1.23
N LEU A 415 -6.44 -0.16 -1.86
CA LEU A 415 -6.57 -0.18 -3.31
C LEU A 415 -7.12 1.15 -3.83
N TYR A 416 -8.18 1.66 -3.21
CA TYR A 416 -8.84 2.90 -3.63
C TYR A 416 -8.09 4.15 -3.20
N ALA A 417 -7.69 4.27 -1.93
CA ALA A 417 -7.14 5.53 -1.42
C ALA A 417 -5.62 5.53 -1.20
N ASP A 418 -4.94 4.39 -1.39
CA ASP A 418 -3.49 4.23 -1.17
C ASP A 418 -3.04 4.61 0.24
N VAL A 419 -3.94 4.40 1.21
CA VAL A 419 -3.75 4.71 2.64
C VAL A 419 -2.45 4.11 3.13
N GLY A 420 -1.68 4.92 3.86
CA GLY A 420 -0.35 4.57 4.34
C GLY A 420 -0.36 3.83 5.68
N GLU A 421 0.58 4.21 6.54
CA GLU A 421 0.72 3.64 7.88
C GLU A 421 -0.46 3.95 8.79
N GLU A 422 -1.23 4.99 8.46
CA GLU A 422 -2.45 5.41 9.13
C GLU A 422 -3.65 4.48 8.89
N LEU A 423 -3.51 3.45 8.03
CA LEU A 423 -4.56 2.49 7.68
C LEU A 423 -5.23 1.82 8.91
N PHE A 424 -4.48 1.69 10.01
CA PHE A 424 -4.95 1.03 11.23
C PHE A 424 -5.09 1.99 12.44
N ASP A 425 -4.98 3.31 12.24
CA ASP A 425 -4.95 4.28 13.35
C ASP A 425 -6.26 4.32 14.15
N ASP A 426 -7.40 4.08 13.50
CA ASP A 426 -8.74 4.13 14.11
C ASP A 426 -9.25 2.75 14.57
N VAL A 427 -8.42 1.71 14.50
CA VAL A 427 -8.82 0.35 14.89
C VAL A 427 -8.93 0.23 16.40
N VAL A 428 -10.09 -0.26 16.86
CA VAL A 428 -10.35 -0.55 18.27
C VAL A 428 -10.44 -2.06 18.46
N SER A 429 -9.46 -2.64 19.16
CA SER A 429 -9.41 -4.07 19.50
C SER A 429 -9.40 -4.25 21.02
N GLU A 430 -9.88 -5.40 21.51
CA GLU A 430 -9.92 -5.67 22.96
C GLU A 430 -8.52 -5.79 23.55
N ASN A 431 -7.60 -6.39 22.78
CA ASN A 431 -6.21 -6.57 23.16
C ASN A 431 -5.27 -6.52 21.94
N ILE A 432 -3.96 -6.56 22.22
CA ILE A 432 -2.90 -6.47 21.22
C ILE A 432 -2.80 -7.70 20.32
N ASP A 433 -3.18 -8.87 20.82
CA ASP A 433 -3.16 -10.12 20.06
C ASP A 433 -4.26 -10.08 19.00
N ASP A 434 -5.49 -9.67 19.35
CA ASP A 434 -6.60 -9.50 18.39
C ASP A 434 -6.25 -8.47 17.30
N PHE A 435 -5.66 -7.33 17.70
CA PHE A 435 -5.18 -6.34 16.73
C PHE A 435 -4.11 -6.93 15.80
N SER A 436 -3.19 -7.72 16.36
CA SER A 436 -2.12 -8.35 15.58
C SER A 436 -2.66 -9.42 14.62
N GLU A 437 -3.69 -10.17 15.03
CA GLU A 437 -4.39 -11.13 14.17
C GLU A 437 -5.02 -10.43 12.96
N LEU A 438 -5.74 -9.32 13.17
CA LEU A 438 -6.29 -8.50 12.07
C LEU A 438 -5.18 -8.04 11.10
N VAL A 439 -4.10 -7.46 11.61
CA VAL A 439 -2.99 -6.99 10.74
C VAL A 439 -2.33 -8.15 9.99
N MET A 440 -2.23 -9.33 10.63
CA MET A 440 -1.72 -10.55 9.98
C MET A 440 -2.66 -11.06 8.88
N ASP A 441 -3.97 -10.99 9.07
CA ASP A 441 -4.96 -11.38 8.07
C ASP A 441 -4.93 -10.44 6.85
N VAL A 442 -4.89 -9.13 7.08
CA VAL A 442 -4.71 -8.12 6.02
C VAL A 442 -3.40 -8.37 5.25
N MET A 443 -2.31 -8.65 5.96
CA MET A 443 -1.03 -9.00 5.33
C MET A 443 -1.12 -10.30 4.53
N GLY A 444 -1.89 -11.28 4.99
CA GLY A 444 -2.15 -12.53 4.28
C GLY A 444 -2.82 -12.27 2.93
N ILE A 445 -3.88 -11.46 2.92
CA ILE A 445 -4.58 -11.06 1.69
C ILE A 445 -3.65 -10.24 0.77
N ALA A 446 -2.91 -9.29 1.34
CA ALA A 446 -1.96 -8.47 0.60
C ALA A 446 -0.92 -9.33 -0.15
N ASN A 447 -0.37 -10.35 0.50
CA ASN A 447 0.57 -11.27 -0.13
C ASN A 447 -0.09 -12.10 -1.25
N GLU A 448 -1.31 -12.58 -1.06
CA GLU A 448 -2.04 -13.33 -2.09
C GLU A 448 -2.32 -12.47 -3.34
N LEU A 449 -2.69 -11.21 -3.12
CA LEU A 449 -2.97 -10.23 -4.17
C LEU A 449 -1.72 -9.53 -4.71
N MET A 450 -0.52 -9.89 -4.21
CA MET A 450 0.77 -9.30 -4.61
C MET A 450 0.85 -7.77 -4.39
N LEU A 451 0.32 -7.31 -3.26
CA LEU A 451 0.34 -5.91 -2.82
C LEU A 451 1.52 -5.68 -1.87
N ASP A 452 2.71 -5.49 -2.46
CA ASP A 452 3.98 -5.39 -1.72
C ASP A 452 3.98 -4.24 -0.70
N ARG A 453 3.55 -3.03 -1.10
CA ARG A 453 3.51 -1.86 -0.20
C ARG A 453 2.53 -2.05 0.96
N LEU A 454 1.36 -2.64 0.72
CA LEU A 454 0.43 -2.98 1.80
C LEU A 454 1.06 -4.00 2.77
N SER A 455 1.77 -4.98 2.24
CA SER A 455 2.52 -5.95 3.06
C SER A 455 3.60 -5.26 3.91
N GLN A 456 4.33 -4.29 3.36
CA GLN A 456 5.31 -3.50 4.12
C GLN A 456 4.64 -2.67 5.23
N ILE A 457 3.47 -2.05 4.96
CA ILE A 457 2.68 -1.32 5.97
C ILE A 457 2.32 -2.25 7.13
N CYS A 458 1.73 -3.41 6.84
CA CYS A 458 1.37 -4.39 7.86
C CYS A 458 2.60 -4.86 8.68
N GLN A 459 3.72 -5.16 8.01
CA GLN A 459 4.95 -5.58 8.70
C GLN A 459 5.50 -4.49 9.61
N LYS A 460 5.49 -3.23 9.16
CA LYS A 460 5.94 -2.08 9.95
C LYS A 460 5.08 -1.88 11.20
N ILE A 461 3.77 -2.05 11.06
CA ILE A 461 2.81 -1.96 12.17
C ILE A 461 3.04 -3.09 13.16
N LEU A 462 3.11 -4.35 12.71
CA LEU A 462 3.43 -5.51 13.57
C LEU A 462 4.80 -5.34 14.27
N GLY A 463 5.77 -4.76 13.58
CA GLY A 463 7.10 -4.45 14.12
C GLY A 463 7.07 -3.51 15.33
N ARG A 464 6.06 -2.64 15.45
CA ARG A 464 5.87 -1.77 16.63
C ARG A 464 5.45 -2.56 17.88
N PHE A 465 4.77 -3.69 17.69
CA PHE A 465 4.14 -4.48 18.76
C PHE A 465 4.89 -5.77 19.11
N GLY A 466 5.74 -6.29 18.21
CA GLY A 466 6.50 -7.53 18.37
C GLY A 466 7.50 -7.60 19.55
N MET A 467 7.58 -6.58 20.41
CA MET A 467 8.50 -6.52 21.56
C MET A 467 7.85 -6.66 22.96
N LEU A 468 6.52 -6.79 23.09
CA LEU A 468 5.88 -6.74 24.42
C LEU A 468 5.69 -8.08 25.15
N ASN A 469 5.89 -9.24 24.52
CA ASN A 469 5.68 -10.53 25.18
C ASN A 469 6.98 -11.15 25.71
N SER A 470 7.54 -10.56 26.77
CA SER A 470 8.51 -11.23 27.67
C SER A 470 8.51 -10.62 29.08
N TYR A 471 7.35 -10.21 29.61
CA TYR A 471 7.20 -10.01 31.04
C TYR A 471 6.64 -11.31 31.66
N ILE A 472 7.56 -12.16 32.14
CA ILE A 472 7.29 -13.16 33.18
C ILE A 472 8.02 -12.71 34.44
#